data_AF-A0A4Q2E089-F1
#
_entry.id   AF-A0A4Q2E089-F1
#
_cell.length_a   1.000
_cell.length_b   1.000
_cell.length_c   1.000
_cell.angle_alpha   90.00
_cell.angle_beta   90.00
_cell.angle_gamma   90.00
#
_symmetry.space_group_name_H-M   'P 1'
#
loop_
_entity.id
_entity.type
_entity.pdbx_description
1 polymer ?
#
loop_
_entity_poly.entity_id
_entity_poly.type
_entity_poly.pdbx_seq_one_letter_code
_entity_poly.pdbx_strand_id
1 'polypeptide(L)'
;MSSPRRSVFRPCIDLHNGQVKQIVGGTLSDSAPDTLRTNFVAKQSAGEFAEIYRKNNLTGAHVIKLGPGNDAAAKEALTAWPGAYLHLTHDYQNRTDFPDRLQIGGGINEDNAKGWLDAGASKQVIVTSYLFPGGVFSLERLKALSTAIGKDKLVVDVSCRRRGDKWLVAMNKWQDITDMEVCKENLDLLAEYCSEFLVHAADVEGLCQGIDEELVKKLGEWVTIPTTYAGGAKDPSKMPGKVKAYELQSKSKNDLAKQLSELKQELLTLRVQKIAGGSASKLTKINTVRKSIARVLTVMNQKARQNLLEYYKDKKYLPLDLRTKKTRAIRRRLTKREASLKTLKQRKKDQNFPVRKYAVRA
;
A
#
# COMPACT_ATOMS: atom_id res chain seq x y z
N MET A 1 -18.86 18.11 6.73
CA MET A 1 -17.88 17.36 7.56
C MET A 1 -16.86 16.71 6.63
N SER A 2 -15.60 17.15 6.64
CA SER A 2 -14.52 16.47 5.92
C SER A 2 -14.46 15.02 6.39
N SER A 3 -14.56 14.06 5.47
CA SER A 3 -14.30 12.66 5.76
C SER A 3 -12.94 12.54 6.47
N PRO A 4 -12.79 11.69 7.51
CA PRO A 4 -11.51 11.54 8.19
C PRO A 4 -10.45 11.15 7.16
N ARG A 5 -9.41 11.96 7.00
CA ARG A 5 -8.25 11.68 6.13
C ARG A 5 -7.59 10.41 6.65
N ARG A 6 -7.95 9.26 6.08
CA ARG A 6 -7.28 7.98 6.35
C ARG A 6 -6.01 7.96 5.50
N SER A 7 -4.90 7.55 6.09
CA SER A 7 -3.68 7.26 5.33
C SER A 7 -3.98 6.23 4.24
N VAL A 8 -3.63 6.54 3.00
CA VAL A 8 -3.81 5.68 1.83
C VAL A 8 -2.49 4.96 1.56
N PHE A 9 -2.56 3.66 1.31
CA PHE A 9 -1.38 2.91 0.89
C PHE A 9 -1.16 3.10 -0.62
N ARG A 10 0.05 3.52 -0.99
CA ARG A 10 0.49 3.66 -2.38
C ARG A 10 1.67 2.71 -2.63
N PRO A 11 1.56 1.77 -3.58
CA PRO A 11 2.67 0.88 -3.91
C PRO A 11 3.64 1.56 -4.91
N CYS A 12 4.87 1.05 -4.98
CA CYS A 12 5.94 1.59 -5.82
C CYS A 12 6.59 0.48 -6.67
N ILE A 13 6.85 0.78 -7.94
CA ILE A 13 7.63 -0.02 -8.89
C ILE A 13 8.95 0.71 -9.14
N ASP A 14 9.98 0.31 -8.42
CA ASP A 14 11.34 0.83 -8.62
C ASP A 14 12.02 0.06 -9.76
N LEU A 15 12.43 0.79 -10.80
CA LEU A 15 13.03 0.24 -12.01
C LEU A 15 14.52 0.55 -12.07
N HIS A 16 15.34 -0.47 -12.28
CA HIS A 16 16.76 -0.31 -12.54
C HIS A 16 17.23 -1.31 -13.61
N ASN A 17 17.80 -0.80 -14.71
CA ASN A 17 18.13 -1.56 -15.92
C ASN A 17 16.94 -2.38 -16.45
N GLY A 18 15.74 -1.78 -16.45
CA GLY A 18 14.52 -2.38 -16.98
C GLY A 18 13.90 -3.47 -16.10
N GLN A 19 14.45 -3.72 -14.91
CA GLN A 19 13.95 -4.73 -13.97
C GLN A 19 13.37 -4.07 -12.73
N VAL A 20 12.32 -4.68 -12.16
CA VAL A 20 11.75 -4.25 -10.88
C VAL A 20 12.65 -4.71 -9.74
N LYS A 21 13.21 -3.77 -8.98
CA LYS A 21 14.15 -4.06 -7.89
C LYS A 21 13.81 -3.28 -6.64
N GLN A 22 13.88 -3.94 -5.49
CA GLN A 22 13.89 -3.25 -4.20
C GLN A 22 15.35 -3.01 -3.80
N ILE A 23 15.80 -1.76 -3.90
CA ILE A 23 17.15 -1.35 -3.50
C ILE A 23 17.25 -1.15 -1.98
N VAL A 24 18.47 -1.26 -1.44
CA VAL A 24 18.79 -1.09 -0.02
C VAL A 24 19.84 -0.02 0.14
N GLY A 25 19.57 0.92 1.04
CA GLY A 25 20.46 2.03 1.33
C GLY A 25 20.11 3.24 0.48
N GLY A 26 19.99 4.40 1.12
CA GLY A 26 19.62 5.66 0.49
C GLY A 26 20.71 6.27 -0.39
N THR A 27 21.46 5.50 -1.17
CA THR A 27 22.45 5.98 -2.13
C THR A 27 22.59 4.95 -3.26
N LEU A 28 22.47 5.39 -4.52
CA LEU A 28 22.68 4.53 -5.69
C LEU A 28 23.76 5.13 -6.61
N SER A 29 24.97 4.56 -6.59
CA SER A 29 26.07 4.99 -7.46
C SER A 29 26.11 4.19 -8.76
N ASP A 30 26.11 4.89 -9.91
CA ASP A 30 26.25 4.26 -11.23
C ASP A 30 27.72 3.88 -11.52
N SER A 31 28.69 4.49 -10.83
CA SER A 31 30.13 4.23 -11.00
C SER A 31 30.63 3.02 -10.21
N ALA A 32 29.82 2.49 -9.29
CA ALA A 32 30.13 1.31 -8.50
C ALA A 32 28.92 0.36 -8.40
N PRO A 33 28.46 -0.23 -9.53
CA PRO A 33 27.26 -1.05 -9.57
C PRO A 33 27.33 -2.27 -8.64
N ASP A 34 28.53 -2.78 -8.33
CA ASP A 34 28.75 -3.91 -7.41
C ASP A 34 28.46 -3.56 -5.94
N THR A 35 28.34 -2.27 -5.60
CA THR A 35 27.97 -1.82 -4.25
C THR A 35 26.47 -1.76 -4.01
N LEU A 36 25.67 -1.90 -5.08
CA LEU A 36 24.22 -1.87 -5.00
C LEU A 36 23.70 -3.12 -4.27
N ARG A 37 23.23 -2.92 -3.04
CA ARG A 37 22.51 -3.96 -2.31
C ARG A 37 21.04 -3.93 -2.69
N THR A 38 20.49 -5.09 -3.01
CA THR A 38 19.05 -5.26 -3.26
C THR A 38 18.46 -6.22 -2.25
N ASN A 39 17.29 -5.88 -1.69
CA ASN A 39 16.51 -6.83 -0.91
C ASN A 39 15.86 -7.87 -1.82
N PHE A 40 15.51 -7.46 -3.05
CA PHE A 40 14.75 -8.28 -3.97
C PHE A 40 14.93 -7.80 -5.42
N VAL A 41 15.04 -8.76 -6.34
CA VAL A 41 14.91 -8.53 -7.79
C VAL A 41 13.75 -9.38 -8.25
N ALA A 42 12.73 -8.74 -8.82
CA ALA A 42 11.54 -9.45 -9.24
C ALA A 42 11.77 -10.25 -10.52
N LYS A 43 11.09 -11.39 -10.64
CA LYS A 43 10.98 -12.12 -11.91
C LYS A 43 9.91 -11.52 -12.81
N GLN A 44 8.91 -10.89 -12.21
CA GLN A 44 7.79 -10.27 -12.89
C GLN A 44 8.18 -8.95 -13.55
N SER A 45 7.57 -8.65 -14.68
CA SER A 45 7.74 -7.38 -15.38
C SER A 45 7.07 -6.22 -14.66
N ALA A 46 7.41 -5.00 -15.06
CA ALA A 46 6.78 -3.80 -14.54
C ALA A 46 5.27 -3.75 -14.89
N GLY A 47 4.90 -4.22 -16.08
CA GLY A 47 3.52 -4.39 -16.51
C GLY A 47 2.73 -5.36 -15.64
N GLU A 48 3.32 -6.49 -15.27
CA GLU A 48 2.69 -7.47 -14.38
C GLU A 48 2.41 -6.89 -12.98
N PHE A 49 3.32 -6.09 -12.42
CA PHE A 49 3.07 -5.39 -11.15
C PHE A 49 1.97 -4.34 -11.29
N ALA A 50 1.96 -3.54 -12.36
CA ALA A 50 0.91 -2.58 -12.62
C ALA A 50 -0.48 -3.25 -12.73
N GLU A 51 -0.57 -4.43 -13.34
CA GLU A 51 -1.79 -5.24 -13.38
C GLU A 51 -2.22 -5.74 -11.98
N ILE A 52 -1.26 -6.13 -11.14
CA ILE A 52 -1.55 -6.48 -9.73
C ILE A 52 -2.12 -5.27 -9.00
N TYR A 53 -1.55 -4.08 -9.19
CA TYR A 53 -2.02 -2.86 -8.54
C TYR A 53 -3.42 -2.49 -9.02
N ARG A 54 -3.67 -2.61 -10.33
CA ARG A 54 -4.98 -2.41 -10.95
C ARG A 54 -6.05 -3.34 -10.37
N LYS A 55 -5.76 -4.65 -10.31
CA LYS A 55 -6.69 -5.66 -9.76
C LYS A 55 -7.05 -5.41 -8.30
N ASN A 56 -6.15 -4.78 -7.54
CA ASN A 56 -6.35 -4.45 -6.13
C ASN A 56 -6.77 -2.98 -5.90
N ASN A 57 -7.03 -2.21 -6.97
CA ASN A 57 -7.42 -0.81 -6.92
C ASN A 57 -6.44 0.07 -6.08
N LEU A 58 -5.14 -0.17 -6.25
CA LEU A 58 -4.06 0.55 -5.55
C LEU A 58 -3.65 1.80 -6.32
N THR A 59 -4.49 2.83 -6.24
CA THR A 59 -4.34 4.10 -6.97
C THR A 59 -3.23 4.99 -6.38
N GLY A 60 -2.69 5.90 -7.19
CA GLY A 60 -1.60 6.79 -6.80
C GLY A 60 -0.26 6.05 -6.68
N ALA A 61 -0.12 4.91 -7.35
CA ALA A 61 1.08 4.10 -7.33
C ALA A 61 2.21 4.77 -8.11
N HIS A 62 3.44 4.57 -7.68
CA HIS A 62 4.60 5.19 -8.31
C HIS A 62 5.35 4.20 -9.19
N VAL A 63 5.87 4.68 -10.31
CA VAL A 63 6.87 4.01 -11.14
C VAL A 63 8.11 4.91 -11.10
N ILE A 64 9.23 4.44 -10.56
CA ILE A 64 10.42 5.26 -10.34
C ILE A 64 11.58 4.70 -11.16
N LYS A 65 12.08 5.49 -12.11
CA LYS A 65 13.24 5.13 -12.93
C LYS A 65 14.53 5.48 -12.20
N LEU A 66 15.22 4.47 -11.72
CA LEU A 66 16.51 4.58 -11.05
C LEU A 66 17.62 4.35 -12.08
N GLY A 67 18.08 5.43 -12.72
CA GLY A 67 19.14 5.38 -13.73
C GLY A 67 18.64 5.10 -15.17
N PRO A 68 19.56 4.86 -16.11
CA PRO A 68 19.25 4.63 -17.52
C PRO A 68 18.61 3.25 -17.79
N GLY A 69 18.12 3.04 -19.01
CA GLY A 69 17.61 1.73 -19.46
C GLY A 69 16.24 1.32 -18.92
N ASN A 70 15.50 2.24 -18.30
CA ASN A 70 14.22 1.94 -17.65
C ASN A 70 12.98 2.31 -18.49
N ASP A 71 13.14 3.04 -19.59
CA ASP A 71 12.02 3.66 -20.28
C ASP A 71 11.03 2.66 -20.89
N ALA A 72 11.52 1.53 -21.43
CA ALA A 72 10.66 0.48 -21.97
C ALA A 72 9.79 -0.17 -20.88
N ALA A 73 10.41 -0.53 -19.75
CA ALA A 73 9.70 -1.11 -18.59
C ALA A 73 8.72 -0.11 -17.96
N ALA A 74 9.08 1.18 -17.90
CA ALA A 74 8.17 2.22 -17.43
C ALA A 74 6.93 2.33 -18.33
N LYS A 75 7.12 2.38 -19.66
CA LYS A 75 6.01 2.42 -20.62
C LYS A 75 5.15 1.16 -20.54
N GLU A 76 5.75 -0.01 -20.31
CA GLU A 76 5.03 -1.26 -20.08
C GLU A 76 4.08 -1.15 -18.87
N ALA A 77 4.57 -0.65 -17.73
CA ALA A 77 3.74 -0.43 -16.54
C ALA A 77 2.60 0.57 -16.78
N LEU A 78 2.91 1.70 -17.43
CA LEU A 78 1.93 2.74 -17.75
C LEU A 78 0.84 2.23 -18.70
N THR A 79 1.20 1.41 -19.69
CA THR A 79 0.27 0.81 -20.66
C THR A 79 -0.61 -0.26 -20.02
N ALA A 80 -0.09 -0.99 -19.03
CA ALA A 80 -0.84 -2.01 -18.30
C ALA A 80 -1.93 -1.43 -17.39
N TRP A 81 -1.82 -0.16 -17.00
CA TRP A 81 -2.89 0.54 -16.28
C TRP A 81 -3.10 1.96 -16.81
N PRO A 82 -3.56 2.09 -18.07
CA PRO A 82 -3.69 3.38 -18.72
C PRO A 82 -4.81 4.15 -18.03
N GLY A 83 -4.64 5.46 -17.81
CA GLY A 83 -5.63 6.27 -17.09
C GLY A 83 -6.58 7.07 -17.96
N ALA A 84 -6.65 6.76 -19.25
CA ALA A 84 -7.83 7.01 -20.05
C ALA A 84 -8.81 5.81 -19.93
N TYR A 85 -10.08 6.10 -19.58
CA TYR A 85 -11.34 5.39 -19.94
C TYR A 85 -11.21 4.01 -20.65
N LEU A 86 -11.89 2.88 -20.36
CA LEU A 86 -13.16 2.55 -19.72
C LEU A 86 -13.27 1.00 -19.64
N HIS A 87 -13.79 0.43 -18.56
CA HIS A 87 -14.68 -0.74 -18.70
C HIS A 87 -15.93 -0.48 -17.87
N LEU A 88 -17.04 -0.36 -18.58
CA LEU A 88 -18.39 -0.22 -18.06
C LEU A 88 -18.77 -1.48 -17.30
N THR A 89 -18.53 -1.52 -15.99
CA THR A 89 -19.39 -2.30 -15.11
C THR A 89 -20.54 -1.39 -14.69
N HIS A 90 -21.77 -1.89 -14.83
CA HIS A 90 -23.04 -1.16 -14.69
C HIS A 90 -23.22 -0.41 -13.34
N ASP A 91 -22.39 -0.68 -12.33
CA ASP A 91 -22.53 -0.12 -10.97
C ASP A 91 -21.79 1.22 -10.75
N TYR A 92 -21.04 1.73 -11.73
CA TYR A 92 -20.13 2.89 -11.53
C TYR A 92 -20.32 4.04 -12.55
N GLN A 93 -21.52 4.22 -13.11
CA GLN A 93 -21.77 5.22 -14.17
C GLN A 93 -21.74 6.70 -13.75
N ASN A 94 -21.67 7.03 -12.45
CA ASN A 94 -21.85 8.43 -11.98
C ASN A 94 -20.66 9.01 -11.18
N ARG A 95 -19.45 8.47 -11.33
CA ARG A 95 -18.24 9.00 -10.68
C ARG A 95 -17.38 9.76 -11.70
N THR A 96 -17.26 11.08 -11.55
CA THR A 96 -16.35 11.95 -12.32
C THR A 96 -14.96 12.07 -11.65
N ASP A 97 -14.82 11.55 -10.43
CA ASP A 97 -13.62 11.47 -9.60
C ASP A 97 -12.84 10.16 -9.88
N PHE A 98 -12.23 10.03 -11.06
CA PHE A 98 -11.31 8.92 -11.30
C PHE A 98 -9.94 9.21 -10.65
N PRO A 99 -9.54 8.48 -9.59
CA PRO A 99 -8.27 8.68 -8.91
C PRO A 99 -7.09 8.38 -9.84
N ASP A 100 -5.98 9.10 -9.63
CA ASP A 100 -4.72 8.91 -10.34
C ASP A 100 -4.26 7.45 -10.21
N ARG A 101 -3.78 6.85 -11.30
CA ARG A 101 -3.45 5.41 -11.33
C ARG A 101 -1.97 5.18 -11.07
N LEU A 102 -1.14 5.61 -12.01
CA LEU A 102 0.32 5.55 -11.95
C LEU A 102 0.92 6.94 -12.14
N GLN A 103 1.89 7.26 -11.29
CA GLN A 103 2.76 8.44 -11.37
C GLN A 103 4.16 7.98 -11.79
N ILE A 104 4.86 8.74 -12.64
CA ILE A 104 6.19 8.38 -13.14
C ILE A 104 7.25 9.36 -12.68
N GLY A 105 8.34 8.85 -12.11
CA GLY A 105 9.51 9.64 -11.71
C GLY A 105 10.81 9.12 -12.29
N GLY A 106 11.87 9.91 -12.15
CA GLY A 106 13.24 9.56 -12.58
C GLY A 106 13.62 10.18 -13.93
N GLY A 107 14.39 11.27 -13.86
CA GLY A 107 14.86 12.00 -15.05
C GLY A 107 13.76 12.83 -15.75
N ILE A 108 12.69 13.18 -15.05
CA ILE A 108 11.64 14.06 -15.58
C ILE A 108 12.16 15.49 -15.68
N ASN A 109 11.90 16.15 -16.81
CA ASN A 109 12.23 17.54 -17.08
C ASN A 109 11.14 18.18 -17.98
N GLU A 110 11.26 19.47 -18.25
CA GLU A 110 10.33 20.22 -19.10
C GLU A 110 10.16 19.60 -20.50
N ASP A 111 11.25 19.12 -21.11
CA ASP A 111 11.25 18.57 -22.46
C ASP A 111 10.50 17.24 -22.58
N ASN A 112 10.56 16.39 -21.54
CA ASN A 112 10.05 15.02 -21.60
C ASN A 112 8.75 14.79 -20.82
N ALA A 113 8.38 15.69 -19.89
CA ALA A 113 7.25 15.50 -19.00
C ALA A 113 5.95 15.23 -19.77
N LYS A 114 5.69 16.01 -20.83
CA LYS A 114 4.52 15.84 -21.68
C LYS A 114 4.49 14.46 -22.36
N GLY A 115 5.63 14.02 -22.90
CA GLY A 115 5.73 12.69 -23.52
C GLY A 115 5.43 11.54 -22.56
N TRP A 116 5.78 11.69 -21.28
CA TRP A 116 5.43 10.71 -20.25
C TRP A 116 3.96 10.71 -19.88
N LEU A 117 3.33 11.88 -19.79
CA LEU A 117 1.88 12.01 -19.59
C LEU A 117 1.12 11.32 -20.74
N ASP A 118 1.53 11.59 -21.98
CA ASP A 118 0.92 11.01 -23.19
C ASP A 118 1.13 9.49 -23.27
N ALA A 119 2.25 8.98 -22.74
CA ALA A 119 2.55 7.54 -22.65
C ALA A 119 1.74 6.78 -21.58
N GLY A 120 0.81 7.44 -20.90
CA GLY A 120 -0.08 6.81 -19.93
C GLY A 120 0.33 7.00 -18.47
N ALA A 121 1.28 7.88 -18.15
CA ALA A 121 1.50 8.36 -16.78
C ALA A 121 0.37 9.29 -16.36
N SER A 122 -0.80 8.69 -16.16
CA SER A 122 -2.00 9.14 -16.85
C SER A 122 -2.55 10.48 -16.38
N LYS A 123 -1.96 11.05 -15.32
CA LYS A 123 -2.20 12.43 -14.90
C LYS A 123 -0.99 13.10 -14.26
N GLN A 124 0.03 12.39 -13.75
CA GLN A 124 1.08 13.02 -12.93
C GLN A 124 2.49 12.48 -13.23
N VAL A 125 3.44 13.42 -13.31
CA VAL A 125 4.89 13.15 -13.33
C VAL A 125 5.53 13.64 -12.03
N ILE A 126 6.59 12.96 -11.61
CA ILE A 126 7.34 13.23 -10.39
C ILE A 126 8.69 13.83 -10.77
N VAL A 127 8.98 15.03 -10.28
CA VAL A 127 10.22 15.76 -10.53
C VAL A 127 11.03 15.97 -9.26
N THR A 128 12.35 15.80 -9.37
CA THR A 128 13.32 16.01 -8.27
C THR A 128 14.52 16.81 -8.79
N SER A 129 15.54 16.15 -9.32
CA SER A 129 16.87 16.71 -9.59
C SER A 129 16.88 17.80 -10.68
N TYR A 130 15.90 17.82 -11.58
CA TYR A 130 15.76 18.89 -12.57
C TYR A 130 15.58 20.28 -11.93
N LEU A 131 14.97 20.34 -10.73
CA LEU A 131 14.73 21.57 -9.98
C LEU A 131 15.98 22.09 -9.26
N PHE A 132 17.08 21.34 -9.23
CA PHE A 132 18.27 21.66 -8.45
C PHE A 132 19.55 21.70 -9.31
N PRO A 133 19.63 22.56 -10.35
CA PRO A 133 20.85 22.68 -11.14
C PRO A 133 22.04 23.05 -10.23
N GLY A 134 23.08 22.21 -10.22
CA GLY A 134 24.24 22.39 -9.34
C GLY A 134 23.94 22.28 -7.84
N GLY A 135 22.80 21.69 -7.46
CA GLY A 135 22.40 21.53 -6.05
C GLY A 135 21.69 22.74 -5.45
N VAL A 136 21.36 23.74 -6.28
CA VAL A 136 20.67 24.97 -5.88
C VAL A 136 19.25 24.95 -6.42
N PHE A 137 18.26 25.19 -5.56
CA PHE A 137 16.85 25.23 -5.99
C PHE A 137 16.57 26.31 -7.05
N SER A 138 15.87 25.94 -8.12
CA SER A 138 15.47 26.83 -9.20
C SER A 138 13.94 26.95 -9.28
N LEU A 139 13.41 28.06 -8.74
CA LEU A 139 12.00 28.40 -8.85
C LEU A 139 11.57 28.61 -10.32
N GLU A 140 12.47 29.12 -11.16
CA GLU A 140 12.23 29.31 -12.58
C GLU A 140 11.88 27.99 -13.28
N ARG A 141 12.66 26.92 -13.04
CA ARG A 141 12.40 25.59 -13.60
C ARG A 141 11.10 24.98 -13.10
N LEU A 142 10.78 25.17 -11.82
CA LEU A 142 9.51 24.71 -11.26
C LEU A 142 8.32 25.41 -11.94
N LYS A 143 8.40 26.74 -12.09
CA LYS A 143 7.37 27.54 -12.77
C LYS A 143 7.21 27.15 -14.23
N ALA A 144 8.31 27.00 -14.96
CA ALA A 144 8.31 26.60 -16.36
C ALA A 144 7.61 25.23 -16.53
N LEU A 145 8.05 24.23 -15.77
CA LEU A 145 7.47 22.89 -15.80
C LEU A 145 5.97 22.89 -15.41
N SER A 146 5.62 23.56 -14.31
CA SER A 146 4.22 23.67 -13.86
C SER A 146 3.33 24.36 -14.89
N THR A 147 3.85 25.39 -15.57
CA THR A 147 3.14 26.07 -16.66
C THR A 147 2.96 25.16 -17.88
N ALA A 148 3.99 24.38 -18.24
CA ALA A 148 3.98 23.51 -19.40
C ALA A 148 2.97 22.34 -19.31
N ILE A 149 2.85 21.72 -18.13
CA ILE A 149 2.00 20.51 -17.96
C ILE A 149 0.74 20.74 -17.11
N GLY A 150 0.72 21.82 -16.33
CA GLY A 150 -0.30 22.14 -15.34
C GLY A 150 0.06 21.62 -13.94
N LYS A 151 -0.18 22.45 -12.92
CA LYS A 151 0.02 22.13 -11.49
C LYS A 151 -0.59 20.78 -11.07
N ASP A 152 -1.81 20.49 -11.52
CA ASP A 152 -2.56 19.27 -11.19
C ASP A 152 -1.89 17.97 -11.67
N LYS A 153 -0.85 18.12 -12.51
CA LYS A 153 -0.09 17.03 -13.11
C LYS A 153 1.34 16.92 -12.60
N LEU A 154 1.71 17.74 -11.63
CA LEU A 154 3.07 17.82 -11.13
C LEU A 154 3.13 17.33 -9.68
N VAL A 155 3.98 16.35 -9.44
CA VAL A 155 4.42 15.93 -8.10
C VAL A 155 5.84 16.42 -7.92
N VAL A 156 6.10 17.13 -6.83
CA VAL A 156 7.48 17.49 -6.46
C VAL A 156 7.96 16.49 -5.43
N ASP A 157 9.06 15.83 -5.77
CA ASP A 157 9.77 14.97 -4.84
C ASP A 157 10.79 15.80 -4.07
N VAL A 158 10.61 15.86 -2.75
CA VAL A 158 11.47 16.54 -1.78
C VAL A 158 12.15 15.54 -0.85
N SER A 159 12.48 14.37 -1.40
CA SER A 159 13.28 13.35 -0.72
C SER A 159 14.49 13.95 -0.02
N CYS A 160 14.75 13.52 1.22
CA CYS A 160 15.63 14.23 2.11
C CYS A 160 16.51 13.32 2.96
N ARG A 161 17.58 13.92 3.49
CA ARG A 161 18.45 13.35 4.53
C ARG A 161 18.49 14.26 5.74
N ARG A 162 18.57 13.66 6.91
CA ARG A 162 18.70 14.36 8.18
C ARG A 162 20.11 14.93 8.34
N ARG A 163 20.20 16.18 8.78
CA ARG A 163 21.42 16.90 9.14
C ARG A 163 21.14 17.65 10.44
N GLY A 164 21.59 17.06 11.56
CA GLY A 164 21.24 17.55 12.89
C GLY A 164 19.74 17.45 13.15
N ASP A 165 19.11 18.60 13.39
CA ASP A 165 17.68 18.78 13.63
C ASP A 165 16.87 19.10 12.37
N LYS A 166 17.53 19.16 11.20
CA LYS A 166 16.92 19.53 9.91
C LYS A 166 16.92 18.37 8.93
N TRP A 167 16.04 18.47 7.92
CA TRP A 167 16.04 17.59 6.75
C TRP A 167 16.36 18.41 5.51
N LEU A 168 17.44 18.07 4.81
CA LEU A 168 17.82 18.73 3.57
C LEU A 168 17.44 17.85 2.38
N VAL A 169 16.89 18.46 1.34
CA VAL A 169 16.54 17.78 0.10
C VAL A 169 17.81 17.19 -0.50
N ALA A 170 17.73 15.92 -0.90
CA ALA A 170 18.82 15.17 -1.49
C ALA A 170 18.45 14.76 -2.92
N MET A 171 19.33 15.04 -3.87
CA MET A 171 19.13 14.79 -5.30
C MET A 171 20.09 13.71 -5.83
N ASN A 172 20.01 13.39 -7.13
CA ASN A 172 20.87 12.41 -7.80
C ASN A 172 20.89 11.05 -7.11
N LYS A 173 19.70 10.53 -6.80
CA LYS A 173 19.51 9.28 -6.04
C LYS A 173 20.11 9.39 -4.63
N TRP A 174 19.78 10.50 -3.97
CA TRP A 174 20.14 10.86 -2.59
C TRP A 174 21.65 10.96 -2.29
N GLN A 175 22.44 11.17 -3.34
CA GLN A 175 23.91 11.33 -3.25
C GLN A 175 24.27 12.76 -2.83
N ASP A 176 23.60 13.75 -3.43
CA ASP A 176 23.98 15.14 -3.29
C ASP A 176 22.96 15.87 -2.40
N ILE A 177 23.45 16.49 -1.32
CA ILE A 177 22.62 17.36 -0.47
C ILE A 177 22.52 18.73 -1.14
N THR A 178 21.29 19.22 -1.26
CA THR A 178 20.99 20.54 -1.83
C THR A 178 20.94 21.62 -0.75
N ASP A 179 20.79 22.88 -1.17
CA ASP A 179 20.61 24.03 -0.28
C ASP A 179 19.21 24.15 0.34
N MET A 180 18.26 23.31 -0.10
CA MET A 180 16.86 23.42 0.28
C MET A 180 16.52 22.53 1.48
N GLU A 181 15.97 23.15 2.53
CA GLU A 181 15.43 22.47 3.69
C GLU A 181 13.98 22.00 3.44
N VAL A 182 13.62 20.82 3.92
CA VAL A 182 12.23 20.36 4.03
C VAL A 182 11.63 21.00 5.28
N CYS A 183 11.06 22.18 5.13
CA CYS A 183 10.36 22.94 6.17
C CYS A 183 9.03 23.50 5.64
N LYS A 184 8.21 24.08 6.53
CA LYS A 184 6.89 24.60 6.17
C LYS A 184 6.95 25.65 5.07
N GLU A 185 7.87 26.60 5.17
CA GLU A 185 8.00 27.75 4.27
C GLU A 185 8.31 27.28 2.84
N ASN A 186 9.24 26.35 2.71
CA ASN A 186 9.63 25.77 1.43
C ASN A 186 8.54 24.86 0.84
N LEU A 187 7.83 24.09 1.67
CA LEU A 187 6.70 23.28 1.23
C LEU A 187 5.52 24.14 0.77
N ASP A 188 5.24 25.25 1.45
CA ASP A 188 4.20 26.19 1.03
C ASP A 188 4.53 26.81 -0.34
N LEU A 189 5.79 27.21 -0.55
CA LEU A 189 6.26 27.71 -1.84
C LEU A 189 6.08 26.69 -2.97
N LEU A 190 6.49 25.44 -2.76
CA LEU A 190 6.36 24.39 -3.77
C LEU A 190 4.89 24.05 -4.06
N ALA A 191 4.04 24.07 -3.03
CA ALA A 191 2.61 23.76 -3.13
C ALA A 191 1.84 24.77 -4.00
N GLU A 192 2.41 25.93 -4.32
CA GLU A 192 1.85 26.83 -5.33
C GLU A 192 1.88 26.22 -6.73
N TYR A 193 2.88 25.38 -7.03
CA TYR A 193 3.20 24.90 -8.38
C TYR A 193 3.00 23.40 -8.60
N CYS A 194 2.77 22.62 -7.55
CA CYS A 194 2.50 21.18 -7.65
C CYS A 194 1.22 20.75 -6.89
N SER A 195 0.68 19.58 -7.24
CA SER A 195 -0.54 19.03 -6.64
C SER A 195 -0.30 18.02 -5.53
N GLU A 196 0.89 17.43 -5.48
CA GLU A 196 1.27 16.44 -4.47
C GLU A 196 2.78 16.49 -4.17
N PHE A 197 3.16 16.04 -2.98
CA PHE A 197 4.55 15.80 -2.59
C PHE A 197 4.86 14.32 -2.50
N LEU A 198 6.06 13.93 -2.94
CA LEU A 198 6.70 12.67 -2.59
C LEU A 198 7.90 12.94 -1.67
N VAL A 199 7.99 12.23 -0.56
CA VAL A 199 9.07 12.42 0.43
C VAL A 199 9.66 11.08 0.82
N HIS A 200 10.83 10.74 0.28
CA HIS A 200 11.62 9.62 0.81
C HIS A 200 12.53 10.10 1.94
N ALA A 201 12.46 9.44 3.09
CA ALA A 201 13.46 9.58 4.14
C ALA A 201 14.64 8.65 3.83
N ALA A 202 15.65 9.17 3.12
CA ALA A 202 16.75 8.37 2.60
C ALA A 202 17.56 7.65 3.69
N ASP A 203 17.59 8.18 4.92
CA ASP A 203 18.33 7.57 6.03
C ASP A 203 17.66 6.27 6.57
N VAL A 204 16.38 6.05 6.29
CA VAL A 204 15.65 4.83 6.68
C VAL A 204 15.18 4.00 5.48
N GLU A 205 15.47 4.44 4.25
CA GLU A 205 15.03 3.81 3.00
C GLU A 205 15.58 2.38 2.85
N GLY A 206 14.72 1.45 2.44
CA GLY A 206 15.07 0.03 2.30
C GLY A 206 15.43 -0.75 3.59
N LEU A 207 15.63 -0.08 4.73
CA LEU A 207 16.08 -0.73 5.98
C LEU A 207 14.98 -1.59 6.65
N CYS A 208 13.71 -1.31 6.36
CA CYS A 208 12.57 -2.03 6.95
C CYS A 208 12.54 -2.02 8.50
N GLN A 209 13.10 -0.98 9.14
CA GLN A 209 13.26 -0.87 10.60
C GLN A 209 12.29 0.10 11.28
N GLY A 210 11.52 0.87 10.51
CA GLY A 210 10.64 1.92 10.99
C GLY A 210 10.80 3.18 10.15
N ILE A 211 9.72 3.96 10.09
CA ILE A 211 9.70 5.27 9.44
C ILE A 211 10.45 6.30 10.30
N ASP A 212 10.84 7.42 9.72
CA ASP A 212 11.24 8.61 10.48
C ASP A 212 9.98 9.25 11.10
N GLU A 213 9.67 8.86 12.33
CA GLU A 213 8.46 9.32 13.05
C GLU A 213 8.45 10.83 13.28
N GLU A 214 9.63 11.44 13.41
CA GLU A 214 9.76 12.88 13.64
C GLU A 214 9.44 13.66 12.37
N LEU A 215 10.03 13.26 11.23
CA LEU A 215 9.71 13.83 9.92
C LEU A 215 8.22 13.66 9.60
N VAL A 216 7.65 12.47 9.80
CA VAL A 216 6.22 12.22 9.53
C VAL A 216 5.32 13.09 10.38
N LYS A 217 5.66 13.30 11.65
CA LYS A 217 4.92 14.23 12.52
C LYS A 217 4.99 15.66 11.98
N LYS A 218 6.20 16.11 11.60
CA LYS A 218 6.42 17.44 11.03
C LYS A 218 5.71 17.65 9.71
N LEU A 219 5.74 16.68 8.80
CA LEU A 219 4.95 16.73 7.56
C LEU A 219 3.46 16.87 7.85
N GLY A 220 2.94 16.18 8.88
CA GLY A 220 1.55 16.34 9.33
C GLY A 220 1.20 17.74 9.86
N GLU A 221 2.20 18.50 10.33
CA GLU A 221 2.06 19.90 10.76
C GLU A 221 2.22 20.89 9.59
N TRP A 222 3.08 20.57 8.61
CA TRP A 222 3.53 21.52 7.59
C TRP A 222 2.75 21.44 6.28
N VAL A 223 2.37 20.26 5.81
CA VAL A 223 1.86 20.09 4.45
C VAL A 223 0.38 20.49 4.32
N THR A 224 0.06 21.19 3.23
CA THR A 224 -1.30 21.66 2.91
C THR A 224 -1.95 20.86 1.77
N ILE A 225 -1.13 20.23 0.92
CA ILE A 225 -1.54 19.38 -0.20
C ILE A 225 -1.28 17.88 0.12
N PRO A 226 -1.82 16.93 -0.67
CA PRO A 226 -1.49 15.52 -0.53
C PRO A 226 0.01 15.26 -0.50
N THR A 227 0.45 14.42 0.44
CA THR A 227 1.86 14.08 0.62
C THR A 227 2.01 12.60 0.85
N THR A 228 2.85 11.96 0.04
CA THR A 228 3.22 10.56 0.19
C THR A 228 4.60 10.47 0.84
N TYR A 229 4.65 9.88 2.03
CA TYR A 229 5.90 9.52 2.69
C TYR A 229 6.33 8.11 2.27
N ALA A 230 7.62 7.95 1.97
CA ALA A 230 8.25 6.68 1.64
C ALA A 230 9.54 6.47 2.46
N GLY A 231 9.91 5.19 2.65
CA GLY A 231 11.12 4.79 3.36
C GLY A 231 10.88 4.25 4.77
N GLY A 232 11.58 3.16 5.11
CA GLY A 232 11.59 2.60 6.47
C GLY A 232 10.35 1.79 6.87
N ALA A 233 9.36 1.63 5.98
CA ALA A 233 8.19 0.81 6.27
C ALA A 233 8.60 -0.58 6.77
N LYS A 234 8.19 -0.92 7.99
CA LYS A 234 8.46 -2.23 8.60
C LYS A 234 7.21 -3.08 8.58
N ASP A 235 7.39 -4.37 8.38
CA ASP A 235 6.30 -5.32 8.52
C ASP A 235 5.72 -5.20 9.95
N PRO A 236 4.44 -4.85 10.12
CA PRO A 236 3.83 -4.79 11.44
C PRO A 236 3.83 -6.17 12.13
N SER A 237 4.11 -7.26 11.41
CA SER A 237 4.33 -8.62 11.89
C SER A 237 5.73 -8.87 12.49
N LYS A 238 6.75 -8.10 12.10
CA LYS A 238 8.15 -8.25 12.54
C LYS A 238 8.53 -7.39 13.75
N MET A 239 7.57 -6.91 14.54
CA MET A 239 7.90 -6.31 15.85
C MET A 239 8.50 -7.38 16.78
N PRO A 240 9.69 -7.17 17.36
CA PRO A 240 10.26 -8.10 18.32
C PRO A 240 9.28 -8.31 19.48
N GLY A 241 8.95 -9.58 19.79
CA GLY A 241 7.98 -9.96 20.81
C GLY A 241 6.53 -10.16 20.32
N LYS A 242 6.23 -9.97 19.02
CA LYS A 242 4.89 -10.24 18.49
C LYS A 242 4.68 -11.75 18.27
N VAL A 243 3.77 -12.35 19.03
CA VAL A 243 3.36 -13.74 18.85
C VAL A 243 2.64 -13.91 17.51
N LYS A 244 3.14 -14.82 16.66
CA LYS A 244 2.54 -15.16 15.38
C LYS A 244 1.57 -16.32 15.52
N ALA A 245 0.44 -16.26 14.82
CA ALA A 245 -0.62 -17.24 15.00
C ALA A 245 -0.24 -18.66 14.53
N TYR A 246 0.57 -18.79 13.47
CA TYR A 246 0.98 -20.10 12.96
C TYR A 246 1.88 -20.85 13.96
N GLU A 247 2.74 -20.13 14.70
CA GLU A 247 3.61 -20.71 15.74
C GLU A 247 2.82 -21.25 16.94
N LEU A 248 1.59 -20.76 17.15
CA LEU A 248 0.71 -21.22 18.22
C LEU A 248 -0.05 -22.50 17.85
N GLN A 249 -0.20 -22.79 16.55
CA GLN A 249 -0.96 -23.95 16.11
C GLN A 249 -0.26 -25.28 16.45
N SER A 250 1.07 -25.30 16.45
CA SER A 250 1.86 -26.50 16.80
C SER A 250 1.99 -26.74 18.30
N LYS A 251 1.73 -25.73 19.15
CA LYS A 251 1.93 -25.83 20.61
C LYS A 251 0.87 -26.65 21.33
N SER A 252 1.23 -27.33 22.42
CA SER A 252 0.28 -28.08 23.23
C SER A 252 -0.68 -27.16 24.00
N LYS A 253 -1.77 -27.72 24.54
CA LYS A 253 -2.71 -26.96 25.38
C LYS A 253 -2.01 -26.35 26.61
N ASN A 254 -1.08 -27.10 27.21
CA ASN A 254 -0.34 -26.67 28.39
C ASN A 254 0.63 -25.52 28.05
N ASP A 255 1.31 -25.61 26.91
CA ASP A 255 2.22 -24.55 26.46
C ASP A 255 1.46 -23.25 26.14
N LEU A 256 0.28 -23.37 25.51
CA LEU A 256 -0.58 -22.21 25.25
C LEU A 256 -1.08 -21.57 26.55
N ALA A 257 -1.43 -22.37 27.56
CA ALA A 257 -1.86 -21.87 28.86
C ALA A 257 -0.71 -21.17 29.61
N LYS A 258 0.49 -21.74 29.57
CA LYS A 258 1.70 -21.13 30.14
C LYS A 258 2.03 -19.79 29.48
N GLN A 259 2.08 -19.78 28.14
CA GLN A 259 2.33 -18.56 27.37
C GLN A 259 1.25 -17.49 27.60
N LEU A 260 -0.02 -17.88 27.77
CA LEU A 260 -1.10 -16.96 28.11
C LEU A 260 -0.88 -16.32 29.49
N SER A 261 -0.43 -17.09 30.48
CA SER A 261 -0.12 -16.60 31.83
C SER A 261 1.02 -15.58 31.80
N GLU A 262 2.12 -15.91 31.12
CA GLU A 262 3.28 -15.03 30.96
C GLU A 262 2.91 -13.70 30.29
N LEU A 263 2.14 -13.74 29.19
CA LEU A 263 1.68 -12.52 28.51
C LEU A 263 0.74 -11.66 29.37
N LYS A 264 -0.09 -12.29 30.22
CA LYS A 264 -0.96 -11.56 31.16
C LYS A 264 -0.14 -10.89 32.26
N GLN A 265 0.88 -11.56 32.79
CA GLN A 265 1.81 -10.99 33.77
C GLN A 265 2.58 -9.81 33.15
N GLU A 266 3.10 -9.96 31.93
CA GLU A 266 3.77 -8.88 31.20
C GLU A 266 2.83 -7.66 31.02
N LEU A 267 1.58 -7.90 30.61
CA LEU A 267 0.59 -6.82 30.45
C LEU A 267 0.32 -6.09 31.77
N LEU A 268 0.26 -6.82 32.88
CA LEU A 268 0.05 -6.24 34.21
C LEU A 268 1.22 -5.33 34.58
N THR A 269 2.46 -5.81 34.41
CA THR A 269 3.68 -5.01 34.65
C THR A 269 3.71 -3.74 33.81
N LEU A 270 3.38 -3.84 32.51
CA LEU A 270 3.35 -2.69 31.61
C LEU A 270 2.26 -1.67 32.00
N ARG A 271 1.12 -2.12 32.55
CA ARG A 271 0.06 -1.23 33.02
C ARG A 271 0.47 -0.47 34.28
N VAL A 272 1.16 -1.12 35.22
CA VAL A 272 1.71 -0.45 36.40
C VAL A 272 2.73 0.62 35.98
N GLN A 273 3.64 0.27 35.06
CA GLN A 273 4.61 1.22 34.52
C GLN A 273 3.95 2.41 33.80
N LYS A 274 2.82 2.21 33.13
CA LYS A 274 2.05 3.30 32.52
C LYS A 274 1.57 4.32 33.56
N ILE A 275 1.10 3.85 34.71
CA ILE A 275 0.61 4.72 35.79
C ILE A 275 1.78 5.45 36.45
N ALA A 276 2.91 4.77 36.63
CA ALA A 276 4.13 5.34 37.23
C ALA A 276 4.93 6.26 36.29
N GLY A 277 4.40 6.64 35.12
CA GLY A 277 5.10 7.53 34.18
C GLY A 277 6.32 6.89 33.49
N GLY A 278 6.33 5.58 33.31
CA GLY A 278 7.44 4.85 32.70
C GLY A 278 7.71 5.21 31.23
N SER A 279 8.91 4.85 30.74
CA SER A 279 9.40 5.15 29.39
C SER A 279 8.40 4.84 28.27
N ALA A 280 8.20 5.80 27.35
CA ALA A 280 7.28 5.71 26.22
C ALA A 280 7.49 4.47 25.34
N SER A 281 8.75 4.01 25.18
CA SER A 281 9.10 2.82 24.39
C SER A 281 8.54 1.51 24.97
N LYS A 282 8.32 1.43 26.29
CA LYS A 282 7.68 0.28 26.94
C LYS A 282 6.15 0.35 26.81
N LEU A 283 5.58 1.56 26.78
CA LEU A 283 4.12 1.77 26.70
C LEU A 283 3.54 1.36 25.34
N THR A 284 4.30 1.52 24.26
CA THR A 284 3.87 1.06 22.91
C THR A 284 3.68 -0.46 22.84
N LYS A 285 4.36 -1.23 23.71
CA LYS A 285 4.22 -2.70 23.78
C LYS A 285 2.87 -3.16 24.30
N ILE A 286 2.14 -2.33 25.06
CA ILE A 286 0.83 -2.70 25.64
C ILE A 286 -0.15 -3.18 24.55
N ASN A 287 -0.22 -2.45 23.43
CA ASN A 287 -1.10 -2.81 22.33
C ASN A 287 -0.69 -4.13 21.66
N THR A 288 0.62 -4.38 21.55
CA THR A 288 1.16 -5.62 20.99
C THR A 288 0.85 -6.80 21.90
N VAL A 289 1.10 -6.69 23.21
CA VAL A 289 0.81 -7.75 24.19
C VAL A 289 -0.67 -8.07 24.25
N ARG A 290 -1.56 -7.06 24.25
CA ARG A 290 -3.02 -7.28 24.17
C ARG A 290 -3.43 -8.06 22.91
N LYS A 291 -2.86 -7.73 21.76
CA LYS A 291 -3.10 -8.46 20.50
C LYS A 291 -2.54 -9.88 20.57
N SER A 292 -1.39 -10.10 21.21
CA SER A 292 -0.81 -11.44 21.43
C SER A 292 -1.70 -12.32 22.32
N ILE A 293 -2.21 -11.78 23.44
CA ILE A 293 -3.18 -12.48 24.32
C ILE A 293 -4.43 -12.90 23.52
N ALA A 294 -5.00 -11.99 22.73
CA ALA A 294 -6.16 -12.28 21.91
C ALA A 294 -5.90 -13.41 20.89
N ARG A 295 -4.71 -13.44 20.27
CA ARG A 295 -4.31 -14.53 19.35
C ARG A 295 -4.23 -15.87 20.06
N VAL A 296 -3.58 -15.93 21.23
CA VAL A 296 -3.48 -17.18 22.02
C VAL A 296 -4.85 -17.70 22.40
N LEU A 297 -5.73 -16.83 22.91
CA LEU A 297 -7.12 -17.20 23.24
C LEU A 297 -7.90 -17.69 22.01
N THR A 298 -7.69 -17.06 20.85
CA THR A 298 -8.33 -17.48 19.59
C THR A 298 -7.92 -18.89 19.19
N VAL A 299 -6.61 -19.20 19.24
CA VAL A 299 -6.09 -20.53 18.88
C VAL A 299 -6.54 -21.59 19.90
N MET A 300 -6.54 -21.26 21.21
CA MET A 300 -7.07 -22.16 22.24
C MET A 300 -8.55 -22.50 21.99
N ASN A 301 -9.37 -21.49 21.71
CA ASN A 301 -10.79 -21.68 21.40
C ASN A 301 -10.98 -22.49 20.10
N GLN A 302 -10.16 -22.25 19.08
CA GLN A 302 -10.19 -23.01 17.83
C GLN A 302 -9.89 -24.49 18.07
N LYS A 303 -8.83 -24.81 18.83
CA LYS A 303 -8.47 -26.20 19.17
C LYS A 303 -9.55 -26.88 20.00
N ALA A 304 -10.08 -26.20 21.03
CA ALA A 304 -11.18 -26.74 21.84
C ALA A 304 -12.42 -27.03 20.99
N ARG A 305 -12.76 -26.13 20.07
CA ARG A 305 -13.88 -26.30 19.14
C ARG A 305 -13.64 -27.43 18.14
N GLN A 306 -12.43 -27.58 17.61
CA GLN A 306 -12.06 -28.68 16.72
C GLN A 306 -12.19 -30.04 17.42
N ASN A 307 -11.65 -30.17 18.63
CA ASN A 307 -11.76 -31.40 19.41
C ASN A 307 -13.23 -31.75 19.71
N LEU A 308 -14.06 -30.74 20.02
CA LEU A 308 -15.50 -30.93 20.18
C LEU A 308 -16.19 -31.35 18.88
N LEU A 309 -15.84 -30.74 17.75
CA LEU A 309 -16.40 -31.14 16.45
C LEU A 309 -16.07 -32.60 16.11
N GLU A 310 -14.85 -33.04 16.39
CA GLU A 310 -14.43 -34.43 16.20
C GLU A 310 -15.21 -35.39 17.10
N TYR A 311 -15.37 -35.04 18.37
CA TYR A 311 -16.17 -35.83 19.33
C TYR A 311 -17.66 -35.96 18.96
N TYR A 312 -18.24 -34.93 18.31
CA TYR A 312 -19.66 -34.92 17.90
C TYR A 312 -19.90 -35.35 16.45
N LYS A 313 -18.87 -35.73 15.69
CA LYS A 313 -18.97 -35.98 14.24
C LYS A 313 -20.02 -37.04 13.87
N ASP A 314 -20.09 -38.13 14.63
CA ASP A 314 -20.99 -39.27 14.37
C ASP A 314 -22.21 -39.30 15.31
N LYS A 315 -22.40 -38.25 16.12
CA LYS A 315 -23.51 -38.18 17.06
C LYS A 315 -24.76 -37.62 16.37
N LYS A 316 -25.93 -38.16 16.74
CA LYS A 316 -27.24 -37.71 16.22
C LYS A 316 -27.50 -36.21 16.40
N TYR A 317 -27.00 -35.62 17.48
CA TYR A 317 -27.24 -34.21 17.82
C TYR A 317 -25.92 -33.43 17.96
N LEU A 318 -25.80 -32.34 17.20
CA LEU A 318 -24.71 -31.37 17.31
C LEU A 318 -25.17 -30.14 18.12
N PRO A 319 -24.42 -29.74 19.17
CA PRO A 319 -24.66 -28.50 19.91
C PRO A 319 -24.78 -27.27 19.01
N LEU A 320 -25.65 -26.32 19.37
CA LEU A 320 -25.92 -25.12 18.58
C LEU A 320 -24.65 -24.30 18.29
N ASP A 321 -23.75 -24.21 19.26
CA ASP A 321 -22.52 -23.44 19.15
C ASP A 321 -21.57 -23.98 18.09
N LEU A 322 -21.58 -25.28 17.83
CA LEU A 322 -20.72 -25.95 16.85
C LEU A 322 -21.27 -25.87 15.43
N ARG A 323 -22.55 -25.54 15.25
CA ARG A 323 -23.17 -25.40 13.92
C ARG A 323 -22.53 -24.26 13.13
N THR A 324 -22.49 -24.42 11.80
CA THR A 324 -22.02 -23.36 10.90
C THR A 324 -22.96 -22.15 10.96
N LYS A 325 -22.41 -20.97 11.27
CA LYS A 325 -23.19 -19.73 11.26
C LYS A 325 -23.47 -19.31 9.81
N LYS A 326 -24.69 -19.56 9.35
CA LYS A 326 -25.18 -19.18 8.02
C LYS A 326 -26.06 -17.94 8.11
N THR A 327 -25.97 -17.05 7.13
CA THR A 327 -26.89 -15.90 7.02
C THR A 327 -28.34 -16.39 6.86
N ARG A 328 -29.32 -15.54 7.20
CA ARG A 328 -30.74 -15.88 7.05
C ARG A 328 -31.07 -16.28 5.60
N ALA A 329 -30.51 -15.56 4.63
CA ALA A 329 -30.68 -15.85 3.22
C ALA A 329 -30.17 -17.26 2.86
N ILE A 330 -28.96 -17.64 3.31
CA ILE A 330 -28.41 -18.98 3.06
C ILE A 330 -29.25 -20.07 3.75
N ARG A 331 -29.74 -19.83 4.97
CA ARG A 331 -30.61 -20.78 5.69
C ARG A 331 -31.96 -20.98 5.02
N ARG A 332 -32.48 -19.96 4.33
CA ARG A 332 -33.76 -19.99 3.60
C ARG A 332 -33.62 -20.35 2.11
N ARG A 333 -32.38 -20.45 1.61
CA ARG A 333 -32.14 -20.77 0.20
C ARG A 333 -32.63 -22.18 -0.08
N LEU A 334 -33.46 -22.30 -1.12
CA LEU A 334 -33.88 -23.59 -1.64
C LEU A 334 -32.65 -24.44 -2.00
N THR A 335 -32.70 -25.72 -1.67
CA THR A 335 -31.73 -26.72 -2.14
C THR A 335 -31.77 -26.80 -3.66
N LYS A 336 -30.70 -27.31 -4.30
CA LYS A 336 -30.67 -27.51 -5.76
C LYS A 336 -31.88 -28.32 -6.26
N ARG A 337 -32.32 -29.30 -5.47
CA ARG A 337 -33.50 -30.12 -5.74
C ARG A 337 -34.78 -29.29 -5.65
N GLU A 338 -34.97 -28.55 -4.57
CA GLU A 338 -36.18 -27.71 -4.41
C GLU A 338 -36.27 -26.61 -5.47
N ALA A 339 -35.13 -26.01 -5.84
CA ALA A 339 -35.06 -25.02 -6.91
C ALA A 339 -35.30 -25.60 -8.31
N SER A 340 -35.00 -26.89 -8.53
CA SER A 340 -35.23 -27.56 -9.81
C SER A 340 -36.65 -28.10 -9.97
N LEU A 341 -37.45 -28.16 -8.89
CA LEU A 341 -38.85 -28.56 -8.97
C LEU A 341 -39.65 -27.51 -9.72
N LYS A 342 -40.18 -27.89 -10.88
CA LYS A 342 -41.12 -27.10 -11.66
C LYS A 342 -42.55 -27.52 -11.35
N THR A 343 -43.43 -26.54 -11.13
CA THR A 343 -44.86 -26.81 -11.03
C THR A 343 -45.40 -27.32 -12.36
N LEU A 344 -46.54 -28.03 -12.35
CA LEU A 344 -47.22 -28.47 -13.57
C LEU A 344 -47.54 -27.29 -14.50
N LYS A 345 -47.95 -26.15 -13.93
CA LYS A 345 -48.20 -24.91 -14.67
C LYS A 345 -46.94 -24.43 -15.40
N GLN A 346 -45.80 -24.41 -14.74
CA GLN A 346 -44.54 -24.00 -15.35
C GLN A 346 -44.07 -24.99 -16.43
N ARG A 347 -44.19 -26.31 -16.18
CA ARG A 347 -43.87 -27.33 -17.19
C ARG A 347 -44.69 -27.14 -18.47
N LYS A 348 -46.00 -26.92 -18.35
CA LYS A 348 -46.88 -26.65 -19.51
C LYS A 348 -46.49 -25.37 -20.24
N LYS A 349 -46.13 -24.31 -19.51
CA LYS A 349 -45.66 -23.05 -20.11
C LYS A 349 -44.35 -23.24 -20.89
N ASP A 350 -43.38 -23.93 -20.31
CA ASP A 350 -42.08 -24.21 -20.95
C ASP A 350 -42.24 -25.07 -22.22
N GLN A 351 -43.19 -26.02 -22.22
CA GLN A 351 -43.53 -26.85 -23.38
C GLN A 351 -44.19 -26.03 -24.49
N ASN A 352 -45.15 -25.17 -24.14
CA ASN A 352 -45.90 -24.39 -25.12
C ASN A 352 -45.09 -23.20 -25.68
N PHE A 353 -44.15 -22.67 -24.89
CA PHE A 353 -43.34 -21.49 -25.24
C PHE A 353 -41.85 -21.74 -24.98
N PRO A 354 -41.20 -22.63 -25.76
CA PRO A 354 -39.77 -22.85 -25.64
C PRO A 354 -38.99 -21.58 -26.04
N VAL A 355 -37.83 -21.36 -25.40
CA VAL A 355 -36.95 -20.23 -25.73
C VAL A 355 -36.47 -20.39 -27.18
N ARG A 356 -36.95 -19.53 -28.06
CA ARG A 356 -36.55 -19.50 -29.47
C ARG A 356 -35.22 -18.74 -29.56
N LYS A 357 -34.17 -19.42 -29.97
CA LYS A 357 -32.88 -18.79 -30.30
C LYS A 357 -32.95 -18.32 -31.74
N TYR A 358 -32.77 -17.02 -31.96
CA TYR A 358 -32.69 -16.44 -33.30
C TYR A 358 -31.22 -16.13 -33.61
N ALA A 359 -30.78 -16.50 -34.81
CA ALA A 359 -29.51 -16.02 -35.34
C ALA A 359 -29.77 -14.66 -36.00
N VAL A 360 -29.12 -13.61 -35.50
CA VAL A 360 -29.12 -12.30 -36.16
C VAL A 360 -28.02 -12.35 -37.22
N ARG A 361 -28.39 -12.23 -38.49
CA ARG A 361 -27.44 -12.14 -39.59
C ARG A 361 -26.81 -10.74 -39.55
N ALA A 362 -25.49 -10.69 -39.44
CA ALA A 362 -24.70 -9.46 -39.38
C ALA A 362 -24.75 -8.71 -40.71
#